data_AF-A0A518VBG6-F1
#
_entry.id   AF-A0A518VBG6-F1
#
_cell.length_a   1.000
_cell.length_b   1.000
_cell.length_c   1.000
_cell.angle_alpha   90.00
_cell.angle_beta   90.00
_cell.angle_gamma   90.00
#
_symmetry.space_group_name_H-M   'P 1'
#
loop_
_entity.id
_entity.type
_entity.pdbx_description
1 polymer ?
#
loop_
_entity_poly.entity_id
_entity_poly.type
_entity_poly.pdbx_seq_one_letter_code
_entity_poly.pdbx_strand_id
1 'polypeptide(L)'
;MATKEKIPTKLSGHAMDEAFIDGITSKMIDKILSGKSSGAFKLQTYRDISGARVIVDPNSKIVIIMDSKKNNIITVYKDSGKSIKNRPADGRWSPINWFFE
;
A
#
# COMPACT_ATOMS: atom_id res chain seq x y z
N MET A 1 -14.77 22.29 1.29
CA MET A 1 -15.08 21.04 0.56
C MET A 1 -13.80 20.62 -0.14
N ALA A 2 -13.16 19.54 0.28
CA ALA A 2 -12.02 18.98 -0.43
C ALA A 2 -12.54 18.21 -1.65
N THR A 3 -12.13 18.64 -2.85
CA THR A 3 -12.51 17.99 -4.11
C THR A 3 -11.75 16.67 -4.19
N LYS A 4 -12.47 15.54 -4.22
CA LYS A 4 -11.89 14.21 -4.37
C LYS A 4 -11.21 14.09 -5.74
N GLU A 5 -9.89 14.12 -5.77
CA GLU A 5 -9.13 13.84 -6.97
C GLU A 5 -9.08 12.32 -7.14
N LYS A 6 -9.88 11.79 -8.08
CA LYS A 6 -9.64 10.44 -8.61
C LYS A 6 -8.31 10.44 -9.32
N ILE A 7 -7.25 10.09 -8.60
CA ILE A 7 -5.94 9.92 -9.18
C ILE A 7 -5.87 8.52 -9.80
N PRO A 8 -5.82 8.39 -11.14
CA PRO A 8 -5.64 7.08 -11.77
C PRO A 8 -4.27 6.55 -11.39
N THR A 9 -4.26 5.47 -10.61
CA THR A 9 -3.02 4.80 -10.22
C THR A 9 -2.60 3.90 -11.37
N LYS A 10 -1.35 4.03 -11.85
CA LYS A 10 -0.81 3.09 -12.84
C LYS A 10 -0.26 1.87 -12.10
N LEU A 11 -0.76 0.69 -12.45
CA LEU A 11 -0.22 -0.61 -12.04
C LEU A 11 0.60 -1.15 -13.20
N SER A 12 1.86 -1.52 -12.94
CA SER A 12 2.64 -2.26 -13.93
C SER A 12 2.14 -3.71 -13.99
N GLY A 13 2.21 -4.34 -15.16
CA GLY A 13 1.80 -5.75 -15.35
C GLY A 13 2.54 -6.71 -14.40
N HIS A 14 3.85 -6.51 -14.22
CA HIS A 14 4.66 -7.30 -13.29
C HIS A 14 4.18 -7.23 -11.84
N ALA A 15 3.79 -6.04 -11.35
CA ALA A 15 3.27 -5.90 -9.99
C ALA A 15 1.93 -6.62 -9.80
N MET A 16 1.13 -6.76 -10.87
CA MET A 16 -0.13 -7.51 -10.84
C MET A 16 0.09 -9.02 -10.93
N ASP A 17 1.08 -9.49 -11.69
CA ASP A 17 1.40 -10.91 -11.79
C ASP A 17 1.89 -11.47 -10.44
N GLU A 18 2.80 -10.75 -9.75
CA GLU A 18 3.25 -11.12 -8.40
C GLU A 18 2.12 -11.09 -7.38
N ALA A 19 1.28 -10.03 -7.43
CA ALA A 19 0.12 -9.91 -6.56
C ALA A 19 -0.89 -11.05 -6.79
N PHE A 20 -1.10 -11.47 -8.04
CA PHE A 20 -2.03 -12.53 -8.37
C PHE A 20 -1.55 -13.89 -7.86
N ILE A 21 -0.25 -14.18 -7.94
CA ILE A 21 0.36 -15.37 -7.33
C ILE A 21 0.10 -15.42 -5.82
N ASP A 22 0.13 -14.25 -5.16
CA ASP A 22 -0.18 -14.11 -3.73
C ASP A 22 -1.70 -14.09 -3.41
N GLY A 23 -2.55 -14.31 -4.41
CA GLY A 23 -4.02 -14.29 -4.27
C GLY A 23 -4.61 -12.89 -4.05
N ILE A 24 -3.85 -11.84 -4.38
CA ILE A 24 -4.25 -10.44 -4.25
C ILE A 24 -4.96 -10.02 -5.54
N THR A 25 -6.25 -9.69 -5.43
CA THR A 25 -7.04 -9.25 -6.59
C THR A 25 -6.95 -7.74 -6.80
N SER A 26 -7.14 -7.28 -8.04
CA SER A 26 -7.26 -5.84 -8.36
C SER A 26 -8.29 -5.13 -7.49
N LYS A 27 -9.43 -5.77 -7.22
CA LYS A 27 -10.47 -5.23 -6.32
C LYS A 27 -9.99 -5.01 -4.89
N MET A 28 -9.08 -5.85 -4.38
CA MET A 28 -8.51 -5.66 -3.05
C MET A 28 -7.54 -4.47 -3.05
N ILE A 29 -6.72 -4.35 -4.10
CA ILE A 29 -5.82 -3.21 -4.28
C ILE A 29 -6.61 -1.91 -4.35
N ASP A 30 -7.68 -1.84 -5.17
CA ASP A 30 -8.53 -0.66 -5.30
C ASP A 30 -9.20 -0.26 -3.97
N LYS A 31 -9.63 -1.25 -3.17
CA LYS A 31 -10.18 -0.99 -1.83
C LYS A 31 -9.13 -0.34 -0.93
N ILE A 32 -7.92 -0.88 -0.89
CA ILE A 32 -6.83 -0.35 -0.07
C ILE A 32 -6.44 1.06 -0.53
N LEU A 33 -6.30 1.27 -1.84
CA LEU A 33 -5.99 2.59 -2.41
C LEU A 33 -7.08 3.63 -2.11
N SER A 34 -8.34 3.22 -2.07
CA SER A 34 -9.47 4.09 -1.67
C SER A 34 -9.63 4.27 -0.16
N GLY A 35 -8.62 3.89 0.64
CA GLY A 35 -8.63 4.06 2.09
C GLY A 35 -9.47 3.02 2.85
N LYS A 36 -10.00 2.00 2.16
CA LYS A 36 -10.85 0.97 2.78
C LYS A 36 -10.02 -0.23 3.20
N SER A 37 -9.97 -0.45 4.51
CA SER A 37 -9.38 -1.65 5.10
C SER A 37 -10.21 -2.90 4.81
N SER A 38 -9.57 -4.08 4.77
CA SER A 38 -10.28 -5.36 4.66
C SER A 38 -10.90 -5.86 5.97
N GLY A 39 -10.62 -5.22 7.12
CA GLY A 39 -11.11 -5.68 8.41
C GLY A 39 -11.14 -4.62 9.51
N ALA A 40 -11.06 -5.06 10.76
CA ALA A 40 -11.25 -4.23 11.95
C ALA A 40 -10.15 -3.18 12.16
N PHE A 41 -8.91 -3.49 11.75
CA PHE A 41 -7.79 -2.57 11.88
C PHE A 41 -7.76 -1.58 10.71
N LYS A 42 -7.49 -0.31 10.98
CA LYS A 42 -7.33 0.71 9.94
C LYS A 42 -6.07 0.45 9.10
N LEU A 43 -6.09 0.94 7.86
CA LEU A 43 -4.91 0.98 7.02
C LEU A 43 -3.82 1.81 7.69
N GLN A 44 -2.57 1.41 7.49
CA GLN A 44 -1.39 2.11 7.99
C GLN A 44 -0.59 2.62 6.81
N THR A 45 -0.11 3.86 6.88
CA THR A 45 0.71 4.42 5.81
C THR A 45 2.07 4.89 6.33
N TYR A 46 3.09 4.62 5.51
CA TYR A 46 4.48 4.88 5.82
C TYR A 46 5.20 5.51 4.63
N ARG A 47 6.33 6.15 4.92
CA ARG A 47 7.36 6.52 3.97
C ARG A 47 8.57 5.62 4.20
N ASP A 48 8.97 4.89 3.17
CA ASP A 48 10.22 4.13 3.18
C ASP A 48 11.42 5.10 3.09
N ILE A 49 12.57 4.69 3.60
CA ILE A 49 13.83 5.46 3.55
C ILE A 49 14.24 5.83 2.11
N SER A 50 13.84 5.04 1.11
CA SER A 50 14.01 5.36 -0.32
C SER A 50 13.11 6.52 -0.80
N GLY A 51 12.21 7.01 0.06
CA GLY A 51 11.19 8.01 -0.25
C GLY A 51 9.88 7.41 -0.78
N ALA A 52 9.83 6.10 -1.06
CA ALA A 52 8.63 5.43 -1.52
C ALA A 52 7.49 5.50 -0.49
N ARG A 53 6.25 5.57 -0.97
CA ARG A 53 5.06 5.55 -0.12
C ARG A 53 4.61 4.11 0.06
N VAL A 54 4.25 3.74 1.28
CA VAL A 54 3.86 2.38 1.63
C VAL A 54 2.48 2.42 2.27
N ILE A 55 1.56 1.58 1.79
CA ILE A 55 0.25 1.36 2.38
C ILE A 55 0.18 -0.08 2.84
N VAL A 56 -0.21 -0.29 4.08
CA VAL A 56 -0.35 -1.60 4.70
C VAL A 56 -1.80 -1.78 5.12
N ASP A 57 -2.41 -2.88 4.68
CA ASP A 57 -3.61 -3.41 5.29
C ASP A 57 -3.24 -4.49 6.31
N PRO A 58 -3.29 -4.19 7.62
CA PRO A 58 -2.88 -5.14 8.65
C PRO A 58 -3.78 -6.39 8.75
N ASN A 59 -5.01 -6.36 8.22
CA ASN A 59 -5.94 -7.48 8.31
C ASN A 59 -5.64 -8.53 7.24
N SER A 60 -5.48 -8.09 5.98
CA SER A 60 -5.12 -8.96 4.85
C SER A 60 -3.62 -9.20 4.74
N LYS A 61 -2.82 -8.42 5.49
CA LYS A 61 -1.35 -8.33 5.41
C LYS A 61 -0.84 -7.89 4.04
N ILE A 62 -1.68 -7.23 3.25
CA ILE A 62 -1.28 -6.71 1.94
C ILE A 62 -0.45 -5.45 2.15
N VAL A 63 0.67 -5.37 1.44
CA VAL A 63 1.53 -4.19 1.38
C VAL A 63 1.57 -3.70 -0.06
N ILE A 64 1.30 -2.41 -0.23
CA ILE A 64 1.40 -1.70 -1.51
C ILE A 64 2.56 -0.71 -1.39
N ILE A 65 3.55 -0.83 -2.28
CA ILE A 65 4.64 0.13 -2.40
C ILE A 65 4.42 0.99 -3.64
N MET A 66 4.50 2.30 -3.46
CA MET A 66 4.22 3.30 -4.47
C MET A 66 5.38 4.29 -4.61
N ASP A 67 5.50 4.86 -5.80
CA ASP A 67 6.46 5.93 -6.05
C ASP A 67 6.21 7.14 -5.13
N SER A 68 7.29 7.84 -4.79
CA SER A 68 7.29 8.97 -3.86
C SER A 68 6.46 10.17 -4.33
N LYS A 69 6.41 10.39 -5.65
CA LYS A 69 5.78 11.57 -6.28
C LYS A 69 4.71 11.18 -7.28
N LYS A 70 4.90 10.07 -7.98
CA LYS A 70 3.96 9.57 -9.00
C LYS A 70 2.99 8.59 -8.35
N ASN A 71 1.77 8.57 -8.86
CA ASN A 71 0.76 7.60 -8.41
C ASN A 71 0.90 6.31 -9.21
N ASN A 72 2.09 5.72 -9.09
CA ASN A 72 2.46 4.47 -9.72
C ASN A 72 2.73 3.45 -8.63
N ILE A 73 2.12 2.28 -8.75
CA ILE A 73 2.40 1.14 -7.88
C ILE A 73 3.67 0.48 -8.39
N ILE A 74 4.67 0.40 -7.52
CA ILE A 74 5.94 -0.26 -7.81
C ILE A 74 5.78 -1.76 -7.62
N THR A 75 5.21 -2.19 -6.49
CA THR A 75 4.96 -3.60 -6.17
C THR A 75 3.83 -3.74 -5.16
N VAL A 76 3.17 -4.89 -5.18
CA VAL A 76 2.18 -5.32 -4.20
C VAL A 76 2.52 -6.74 -3.79
N TYR A 77 2.53 -7.01 -2.49
CA TYR A 77 2.82 -8.35 -1.99
C TYR A 77 2.11 -8.61 -0.67
N LYS A 78 2.02 -9.87 -0.27
CA LYS A 78 1.48 -10.27 1.03
C LYS A 78 2.59 -10.47 2.05
N ASP A 79 2.57 -9.70 3.14
CA ASP A 79 3.56 -9.86 4.20
C ASP A 79 3.24 -11.08 5.08
N SER A 80 4.25 -11.89 5.37
CA SER A 80 4.13 -13.05 6.25
C SER A 80 4.03 -12.69 7.74
N GLY A 81 4.18 -11.41 8.10
CA GLY A 81 3.88 -10.84 9.42
C GLY A 81 5.09 -10.29 10.18
N LYS A 82 6.31 -10.53 9.71
CA LYS A 82 7.54 -10.02 10.37
C LYS A 82 7.95 -8.65 9.83
N SER A 83 7.81 -8.40 8.53
CA SER A 83 8.36 -7.16 7.94
C SER A 83 7.50 -5.94 8.23
N ILE A 84 6.17 -6.09 8.36
CA ILE A 84 5.28 -4.97 8.75
C ILE A 84 5.64 -4.41 10.14
N LYS A 85 6.05 -5.27 11.08
CA LYS A 85 6.41 -4.85 12.44
C LYS A 85 7.86 -4.37 12.52
N ASN A 86 8.77 -5.05 11.84
CA ASN A 86 10.20 -4.79 11.96
C ASN A 86 10.62 -3.55 11.16
N ARG A 87 10.10 -3.34 9.94
CA ARG A 87 10.56 -2.22 9.09
C ARG A 87 10.31 -0.83 9.70
N PRO A 88 9.18 -0.59 10.41
CA PRO A 88 9.03 0.64 11.18
C PRO A 88 9.98 0.72 12.39
N ALA A 89 10.16 -0.39 13.12
CA ALA A 89 11.01 -0.44 14.30
C ALA A 89 12.50 -0.23 13.95
N ASP A 90 12.94 -0.76 12.82
CA ASP A 90 14.30 -0.63 12.30
C ASP A 90 14.55 0.75 11.64
N GLY A 91 13.58 1.67 11.69
CA GLY A 91 13.67 3.01 11.12
C GLY A 91 13.57 3.08 9.60
N ARG A 92 13.36 1.95 8.92
CA ARG A 92 13.20 1.89 7.46
C ARG A 92 11.90 2.55 7.00
N TRP A 93 10.83 2.41 7.77
CA TRP A 93 9.50 2.96 7.48
C TRP A 93 9.09 3.99 8.53
N SER A 94 8.92 5.24 8.11
CA SER A 94 8.41 6.30 8.98
C SER A 94 6.90 6.47 8.77
N PRO A 95 6.07 6.49 9.83
CA PRO A 95 4.63 6.66 9.68
C PRO A 95 4.30 8.03 9.06
N ILE A 96 3.32 8.06 8.15
CA ILE A 96 2.81 9.28 7.54
C ILE A 96 1.27 9.27 7.61
N ASN A 97 0.64 10.43 7.51
CA ASN A 97 -0.81 10.51 7.33
C ASN A 97 -1.10 10.83 5.86
N TRP A 98 -1.17 9.78 5.04
CA TRP A 98 -1.41 9.91 3.61
C TRP A 98 -2.41 8.86 3.15
N PHE A 99 -3.49 9.29 2.51
CA PHE A 99 -4.43 8.47 1.77
C PHE A 99 -4.83 9.23 0.49
N PHE A 100 -5.21 8.50 -0.55
CA PHE A 100 -5.92 9.09 -1.69
C PHE A 100 -7.35 9.41 -1.24
N GLU A 101 -7.81 10.65 -1.43
CA GLU A 101 -9.23 11.04 -1.22
C GLU A 101 -10.08 10.85 -2.49
#